data_AF-A0A4Q2Z7P2-F1
#
_entry.id   AF-A0A4Q2Z7P2-F1
#
_cell.length_a   1.000
_cell.length_b   1.000
_cell.length_c   1.000
_cell.angle_alpha   90.00
_cell.angle_beta   90.00
_cell.angle_gamma   90.00
#
_symmetry.space_group_name_H-M   'P 1'
#
loop_
_entity.id
_entity.type
_entity.pdbx_description
1 polymer ?
#
loop_
_entity_poly.entity_id
_entity_poly.type
_entity_poly.pdbx_seq_one_letter_code
_entity_poly.pdbx_strand_id
1 'polypeptide(L)'
;FVALTKELKAHAAAEEQALYSTMMRKPPTTSETRHSVSEHHEIEEMLNDLAATDMATAAWLTKFKSFDHSYRHHIDEEEDEHFPDFEGHLTDEDRAWMRSVFERRKREEKAVAEVTPEKKDDAKE
;
A
#
# COMPACT_ATOMS: atom_id res chain seq x y z
N PHE A 1 -2.42 11.16 12.60
CA PHE A 1 -1.60 11.13 11.39
C PHE A 1 -0.41 10.17 11.51
N VAL A 2 0.55 10.37 12.41
CA VAL A 2 1.74 9.48 12.55
C VAL A 2 1.40 7.98 12.62
N ALA A 3 0.45 7.58 13.47
CA ALA A 3 0.05 6.17 13.58
C ALA A 3 -0.50 5.64 12.26
N LEU A 4 -1.41 6.37 11.61
CA LEU A 4 -1.96 6.04 10.29
C LEU A 4 -0.83 5.83 9.27
N THR A 5 0.07 6.80 9.12
CA THR A 5 1.20 6.70 8.17
C THR A 5 2.02 5.44 8.40
N LYS A 6 2.35 5.13 9.66
CA LYS A 6 3.15 3.94 9.98
C LYS A 6 2.42 2.63 9.69
N GLU A 7 1.13 2.55 9.96
CA GLU A 7 0.35 1.33 9.65
C GLU A 7 0.26 1.11 8.15
N LEU A 8 -0.05 2.16 7.39
CA LEU A 8 -0.27 2.07 5.95
C LEU A 8 1.00 1.73 5.20
N LYS A 9 2.10 2.46 5.44
CA LYS A 9 3.39 2.18 4.80
C LYS A 9 3.88 0.75 5.12
N ALA A 10 3.73 0.32 6.37
CA ALA A 10 4.16 -1.02 6.77
C ALA A 10 3.28 -2.14 6.20
N HIS A 11 1.98 -1.87 5.98
CA HIS A 11 1.04 -2.80 5.39
C HIS A 11 1.37 -3.01 3.91
N ALA A 12 1.39 -1.93 3.14
CA ALA A 12 1.70 -1.94 1.71
C ALA A 12 3.06 -2.63 1.44
N ALA A 13 4.11 -2.25 2.18
CA ALA A 13 5.42 -2.87 2.03
C ALA A 13 5.43 -4.37 2.40
N ALA A 14 4.60 -4.80 3.35
CA ALA A 14 4.48 -6.22 3.71
C ALA A 14 3.71 -7.01 2.65
N GLU A 15 2.70 -6.43 2.02
CA GLU A 15 1.94 -7.01 0.91
C GLU A 15 2.80 -7.19 -0.32
N GLU A 16 3.57 -6.16 -0.67
CA GLU A 16 4.53 -6.20 -1.76
C GLU A 16 5.51 -7.37 -1.63
N GLN A 17 6.02 -7.56 -0.42
CA GLN A 17 7.03 -8.57 -0.14
C GLN A 17 6.45 -9.98 0.06
N ALA A 18 5.21 -10.10 0.50
CA ALA A 18 4.54 -11.38 0.73
C ALA A 18 3.67 -11.81 -0.46
N LEU A 19 2.57 -11.09 -0.67
CA LEU A 19 1.55 -11.42 -1.65
C LEU A 19 2.03 -11.10 -3.07
N TYR A 20 2.37 -9.84 -3.34
CA TYR A 20 2.68 -9.41 -4.70
C TYR A 20 3.99 -10.00 -5.23
N SER A 21 5.01 -10.20 -4.39
CA SER A 21 6.20 -10.94 -4.81
C SER A 21 5.87 -12.37 -5.25
N THR A 22 4.87 -13.00 -4.61
CA THR A 22 4.39 -14.35 -4.92
C THR A 22 3.57 -14.39 -6.20
N MET A 23 2.65 -13.44 -6.35
CA MET A 23 1.80 -13.32 -7.54
C MET A 23 2.59 -12.89 -8.78
N MET A 24 3.62 -12.05 -8.63
CA MET A 24 4.49 -11.61 -9.74
C MET A 24 5.20 -12.78 -10.46
N ARG A 25 5.40 -13.91 -9.77
CA ARG A 25 6.01 -15.12 -10.36
C ARG A 25 5.02 -15.96 -11.15
N LYS A 26 3.72 -15.65 -11.08
CA LYS A 26 2.63 -16.36 -11.76
C LYS A 26 2.21 -15.50 -12.97
N PRO A 27 2.56 -15.88 -14.22
CA PRO A 27 2.35 -15.02 -15.39
C PRO A 27 0.93 -14.43 -15.54
N PRO A 28 -0.16 -15.18 -15.28
CA PRO A 28 -1.53 -14.66 -15.42
C PRO A 28 -1.82 -13.42 -14.56
N THR A 29 -1.25 -13.34 -13.35
CA THR A 29 -1.57 -12.29 -12.37
C THR A 29 -0.62 -11.10 -12.43
N THR A 30 0.35 -11.10 -13.36
CA THR A 30 1.43 -10.10 -13.41
C THR A 30 0.93 -8.68 -13.63
N SER A 31 -0.08 -8.50 -14.49
CA SER A 31 -0.59 -7.17 -14.84
C SER A 31 -1.25 -6.50 -13.64
N GLU A 32 -2.16 -7.24 -13.00
CA GLU A 32 -2.89 -6.83 -11.81
C GLU A 32 -1.97 -6.61 -10.62
N THR A 33 -1.01 -7.52 -10.39
CA THR A 33 0.00 -7.34 -9.34
C THR A 33 0.81 -6.05 -9.52
N ARG A 34 1.15 -5.67 -10.77
CA ARG A 34 1.84 -4.40 -11.04
C ARG A 34 0.93 -3.19 -10.81
N HIS A 35 -0.36 -3.33 -11.06
CA HIS A 35 -1.33 -2.29 -10.80
C HIS A 35 -1.39 -1.97 -9.30
N SER A 36 -1.58 -2.98 -8.45
CA SER A 36 -1.66 -2.80 -6.98
C SER A 36 -0.37 -2.17 -6.41
N VAL A 37 0.80 -2.56 -6.91
CA VAL A 37 2.08 -1.93 -6.52
C VAL A 37 2.15 -0.46 -6.95
N SER A 38 1.59 -0.11 -8.12
CA SER A 38 1.51 1.28 -8.57
C SER A 38 0.60 2.09 -7.67
N GLU A 39 -0.56 1.56 -7.28
CA GLU A 39 -1.48 2.23 -6.37
C GLU A 39 -0.87 2.47 -4.99
N HIS A 40 -0.09 1.51 -4.45
CA HIS A 40 0.68 1.73 -3.22
C HIS A 40 1.59 2.95 -3.30
N HIS A 41 2.29 3.10 -4.43
CA HIS A 41 3.16 4.25 -4.65
C HIS A 41 2.37 5.56 -4.67
N GLU A 42 1.24 5.61 -5.39
CA GLU A 42 0.37 6.78 -5.44
C GLU A 42 -0.18 7.15 -4.05
N ILE A 43 -0.60 6.15 -3.25
CA ILE A 43 -1.08 6.33 -1.88
C ILE A 43 0.05 6.87 -0.98
N GLU A 44 1.28 6.37 -1.14
CA GLU A 44 2.44 6.89 -0.40
C GLU A 44 2.74 8.35 -0.76
N GLU A 45 2.71 8.73 -2.05
CA GLU A 45 2.87 10.12 -2.47
C GLU A 45 1.81 11.03 -1.83
N MET A 46 0.56 10.59 -1.78
CA MET A 46 -0.53 11.34 -1.15
C MET A 46 -0.31 11.49 0.37
N LEU A 47 0.18 10.45 1.05
CA LEU A 47 0.56 10.54 2.46
C LEU A 47 1.70 11.53 2.68
N ASN A 48 2.70 11.52 1.80
CA ASN A 48 3.83 12.44 1.90
C ASN A 48 3.41 13.90 1.66
N ASP A 49 2.51 14.13 0.69
CA ASP A 49 1.97 15.46 0.38
C ASP A 49 1.07 15.99 1.51
N LEU A 50 0.32 15.10 2.18
CA LEU A 50 -0.39 15.41 3.42
C LEU A 50 0.58 15.78 4.55
N ALA A 51 1.71 15.10 4.65
CA ALA A 51 2.75 15.39 5.64
C ALA A 51 3.44 16.73 5.39
N ALA A 52 3.59 17.14 4.12
CA ALA A 52 4.15 18.42 3.71
C ALA A 52 3.16 19.59 3.80
N THR A 53 1.89 19.34 4.10
CA THR A 53 0.84 20.35 4.18
C THR A 53 0.46 20.63 5.64
N ASP A 54 0.34 21.91 6.02
CA ASP A 54 -0.10 22.27 7.38
C ASP A 54 -1.53 21.79 7.63
N MET A 55 -1.68 20.89 8.61
CA MET A 55 -2.95 20.26 9.01
C MET A 55 -4.01 21.26 9.48
N ALA A 56 -3.61 22.48 9.89
CA ALA A 56 -4.55 23.53 10.27
C ALA A 56 -5.24 24.21 9.07
N THR A 57 -4.83 23.90 7.83
CA THR A 57 -5.32 24.57 6.62
C THR A 57 -6.46 23.82 5.93
N ALA A 58 -7.32 24.57 5.23
CA ALA A 58 -8.35 23.97 4.38
C ALA A 58 -7.74 23.12 3.23
N ALA A 59 -6.53 23.46 2.78
CA ALA A 59 -5.81 22.68 1.78
C ALA A 59 -5.53 21.25 2.25
N TRP A 60 -5.12 21.08 3.51
CA TRP A 60 -4.91 19.75 4.08
C TRP A 60 -6.19 18.90 4.07
N LEU A 61 -7.32 19.49 4.47
CA LEU A 61 -8.60 18.78 4.47
C LEU A 61 -9.03 18.35 3.07
N THR A 62 -8.80 19.18 2.05
CA THR A 62 -9.07 18.83 0.65
C THR A 62 -8.21 17.65 0.21
N LYS A 63 -6.90 17.70 0.46
CA LYS A 63 -5.97 16.60 0.15
C LYS A 63 -6.35 15.31 0.89
N PHE A 64 -6.77 15.43 2.16
CA PHE A 64 -7.13 14.27 2.97
C PHE A 64 -8.39 13.57 2.44
N LYS A 65 -9.36 14.33 1.92
CA LYS A 65 -10.54 13.75 1.26
C LYS A 65 -10.17 13.01 -0.02
N SER A 66 -9.26 13.55 -0.82
CA SER A 66 -8.74 12.84 -2.00
C SER A 66 -8.02 11.56 -1.59
N PHE A 67 -7.17 11.63 -0.57
CA PHE A 67 -6.47 10.46 -0.03
C PHE A 67 -7.43 9.39 0.49
N ASP A 68 -8.43 9.75 1.29
CA ASP A 68 -9.43 8.81 1.82
C ASP A 68 -10.20 8.12 0.68
N HIS A 69 -10.54 8.85 -0.39
CA HIS A 69 -11.18 8.26 -1.56
C HIS A 69 -10.29 7.24 -2.27
N SER A 70 -9.06 7.62 -2.62
CA SER A 70 -8.10 6.73 -3.29
C SER A 70 -7.74 5.51 -2.44
N TYR A 71 -7.49 5.72 -1.14
CA TYR A 71 -7.13 4.64 -0.21
C TYR A 71 -8.26 3.62 -0.05
N ARG A 72 -9.53 4.08 0.01
CA ARG A 72 -10.68 3.17 0.07
C ARG A 72 -10.90 2.44 -1.25
N HIS A 73 -10.78 3.14 -2.38
CA HIS A 73 -10.89 2.52 -3.69
C HIS A 73 -9.90 1.35 -3.84
N HIS A 74 -8.64 1.59 -3.47
CA HIS A 74 -7.59 0.57 -3.47
C HIS A 74 -7.94 -0.64 -2.58
N ILE A 75 -8.39 -0.42 -1.33
CA ILE A 75 -8.81 -1.52 -0.45
C ILE A 75 -9.98 -2.29 -1.05
N ASP A 76 -11.00 -1.59 -1.57
CA ASP A 76 -12.18 -2.21 -2.14
C ASP A 76 -11.79 -3.07 -3.36
N GLU A 77 -10.90 -2.59 -4.24
CA GLU A 77 -10.38 -3.34 -5.38
C GLU A 77 -9.58 -4.59 -4.93
N GLU A 78 -8.71 -4.44 -3.93
CA GLU A 78 -7.96 -5.55 -3.37
C GLU A 78 -8.87 -6.63 -2.78
N GLU A 79 -9.80 -6.24 -1.89
CA GLU A 79 -10.65 -7.18 -1.15
C GLU A 79 -11.73 -7.84 -2.01
N ASP A 80 -12.36 -7.08 -2.93
CA ASP A 80 -13.49 -7.56 -3.71
C ASP A 80 -13.11 -8.13 -5.08
N GLU A 81 -11.96 -7.75 -5.65
CA GLU A 81 -11.54 -8.16 -7.00
C GLU A 81 -10.24 -8.98 -6.97
N HIS A 82 -9.14 -8.40 -6.48
CA HIS A 82 -7.82 -9.01 -6.63
C HIS A 82 -7.61 -10.25 -5.76
N PHE A 83 -7.96 -10.20 -4.48
CA PHE A 83 -7.76 -11.35 -3.58
C PHE A 83 -8.59 -12.57 -4.01
N PRO A 84 -9.87 -12.43 -4.41
CA PRO A 84 -10.62 -13.53 -5.01
C PRO A 84 -9.97 -14.14 -6.26
N ASP A 85 -9.44 -13.33 -7.18
CA ASP A 85 -8.74 -13.84 -8.38
C ASP A 85 -7.46 -14.60 -7.99
N PHE A 86 -6.64 -14.00 -7.11
CA PHE A 86 -5.38 -14.58 -6.66
C PHE A 86 -5.56 -15.90 -5.92
N GLU A 87 -6.68 -16.11 -5.22
CA GLU A 87 -6.95 -17.34 -4.49
C GLU A 87 -6.88 -18.58 -5.40
N GLY A 88 -7.35 -18.48 -6.65
CA GLY A 88 -7.29 -19.56 -7.63
C GLY A 88 -5.87 -19.96 -8.04
N HIS A 89 -4.88 -19.12 -7.75
CA HIS A 89 -3.48 -19.30 -8.11
C HIS A 89 -2.60 -19.74 -6.94
N LEU A 90 -3.13 -19.81 -5.72
CA LEU A 90 -2.36 -20.04 -4.49
C LEU A 90 -2.48 -21.48 -3.98
N THR A 91 -1.34 -22.07 -3.62
CA THR A 91 -1.29 -23.32 -2.88
C THR A 91 -1.37 -23.09 -1.37
N ASP A 92 -1.61 -24.13 -0.58
CA ASP A 92 -1.53 -24.03 0.89
C ASP A 92 -0.13 -23.67 1.38
N GLU A 93 0.91 -24.12 0.67
CA GLU A 93 2.29 -23.73 0.94
C GLU A 93 2.52 -22.25 0.65
N ASP A 94 2.01 -21.73 -0.47
CA ASP A 94 2.06 -20.30 -0.77
C ASP A 94 1.36 -19.50 0.34
N ARG A 95 0.15 -19.90 0.77
CA ARG A 95 -0.60 -19.23 1.85
C ARG A 95 0.16 -19.23 3.18
N ALA A 96 0.78 -20.34 3.55
CA ALA A 96 1.59 -20.44 4.77
C ALA A 96 2.86 -19.56 4.68
N TRP A 97 3.53 -19.57 3.53
CA TRP A 97 4.69 -18.75 3.25
C TRP A 97 4.36 -17.26 3.34
N MET A 98 3.34 -16.81 2.61
CA MET A 98 2.92 -15.40 2.58
C MET A 98 2.55 -14.90 3.98
N ARG A 99 1.80 -15.68 4.76
CA ARG A 99 1.47 -15.32 6.14
C ARG A 99 2.73 -15.09 6.99
N SER A 100 3.70 -16.01 6.91
CA SER A 100 4.96 -15.88 7.64
C SER A 100 5.76 -14.64 7.24
N VAL A 101 5.83 -14.37 5.93
CA VAL A 101 6.54 -13.19 5.39
C VAL A 101 5.83 -11.92 5.82
N PHE A 102 4.52 -11.82 5.64
CA PHE A 102 3.72 -10.63 5.96
C PHE A 102 3.84 -10.25 7.44
N GLU A 103 3.62 -11.20 8.36
CA GLU A 103 3.70 -10.94 9.80
C GLU A 103 5.09 -10.46 10.25
N ARG A 104 6.14 -11.02 9.63
CA ARG A 104 7.51 -10.59 9.89
C ARG A 104 7.78 -9.20 9.32
N ARG A 105 7.46 -8.98 8.04
CA ARG A 105 7.74 -7.72 7.35
C ARG A 105 6.92 -6.59 7.91
N LYS A 106 5.61 -6.75 8.14
CA LYS A 106 4.78 -5.68 8.73
C LYS A 106 5.35 -5.16 10.05
N ARG A 107 5.87 -6.04 10.91
CA ARG A 107 6.54 -5.64 12.16
C ARG A 107 7.85 -4.89 11.91
N GLU A 108 8.71 -5.42 11.03
CA GLU A 108 10.01 -4.82 10.69
C GLU A 108 9.82 -3.44 10.02
N GLU A 109 8.95 -3.35 9.01
CA GLU A 109 8.65 -2.13 8.27
C GLU A 109 8.03 -1.07 9.18
N LYS A 110 7.07 -1.45 10.04
CA LYS A 110 6.45 -0.50 10.98
C LYS A 110 7.44 0.09 11.99
N ALA A 111 8.46 -0.69 12.38
CA ALA A 111 9.49 -0.22 13.30
C ALA A 111 10.35 0.89 12.69
N VAL A 112 10.54 0.88 11.37
CA VAL A 112 11.34 1.87 10.63
C VAL A 112 10.51 2.89 9.86
N ALA A 113 9.20 2.70 9.73
CA ALA A 113 8.32 3.62 9.03
C ALA A 113 8.28 4.99 9.71
N GLU A 114 8.37 6.05 8.89
CA GLU A 114 8.38 7.43 9.33
C GLU A 114 7.39 8.28 8.52
N VAL A 115 7.04 9.43 9.08
CA VAL A 115 6.30 10.46 8.34
C VAL A 115 7.33 11.20 7.48
N THR A 116 7.14 11.17 6.16
CA THR A 116 8.05 11.78 5.18
C THR A 116 7.35 12.98 4.54
N PRO A 117 7.67 14.24 4.91
CA PRO A 117 7.08 15.41 4.28
C PRO A 117 7.73 15.65 2.91
N GLU A 118 6.98 15.40 1.85
CA GLU A 118 7.40 15.67 0.47
C GLU A 118 6.17 16.11 -0.33
N LYS A 119 6.26 17.25 -1.02
CA LYS A 119 5.14 17.72 -1.84
C LYS A 119 5.05 16.90 -3.11
N LYS A 120 3.83 16.66 -3.58
CA LYS A 120 3.61 15.89 -4.82
C LYS A 120 4.35 16.48 -6.03
N ASP A 121 4.45 17.82 -6.13
CA ASP A 121 5.16 18.49 -7.23
C ASP A 121 6.69 18.29 -7.19
N ASP A 122 7.24 17.89 -6.04
CA ASP A 122 8.67 17.67 -5.82
C ASP A 122 9.05 16.17 -5.91
N ALA A 123 8.06 15.27 -5.93
CA ALA A 123 8.27 13.84 -6.14
C ALA A 123 8.77 13.61 -7.57
N LYS A 124 9.87 12.85 -7.71
CA LYS A 124 10.42 12.51 -9.03
C LYS A 124 9.67 11.30 -9.58
N GLU A 125 9.16 11.41 -10.81
CA GLU A 125 8.68 10.27 -11.63
C GLU A 125 9.69 9.12 -11.69
#